data_AF-A0A227JC35-F1
#
_entry.id   AF-A0A227JC35-F1
#
_cell.length_a   1.000
_cell.length_b   1.000
_cell.length_c   1.000
_cell.angle_alpha   90.00
_cell.angle_beta   90.00
_cell.angle_gamma   90.00
#
_symmetry.space_group_name_H-M   'P 1'
#
loop_
_entity.id
_entity.type
_entity.pdbx_description
1 polymer ?
#
loop_
_entity_poly.entity_id
_entity_poly.type
_entity_poly.pdbx_seq_one_letter_code
_entity_poly.pdbx_strand_id
1 'polypeptide(L)'
;VMTAVSVVSSEQQHSVVVTTDVWFKPLTHEEIEQYWQSGEPCDKAGSYGIQGLGGRFVTRIEGSYHAVVGLPLFETDQLIQEFL
;
A
#
# COMPACT_ATOMS: atom_id res chain seq x y z
N VAL A 1 -4.51 -1.29 5.25
CA VAL A 1 -4.36 -0.71 3.88
C VAL A 1 -5.13 -1.59 2.92
N MET A 2 -5.93 -1.00 2.03
CA MET A 2 -6.70 -1.74 1.02
C MET A 2 -6.32 -1.22 -0.36
N THR A 3 -5.97 -2.12 -1.26
CA THR A 3 -5.61 -1.78 -2.64
C THR A 3 -6.48 -2.60 -3.58
N ALA A 4 -7.17 -1.92 -4.48
CA ALA A 4 -8.06 -2.53 -5.46
C ALA A 4 -7.43 -2.47 -6.85
N VAL A 5 -7.62 -3.53 -7.64
CA VAL A 5 -7.21 -3.61 -9.04
C VAL A 5 -8.44 -3.99 -9.87
N SER A 6 -8.62 -3.32 -11.00
CA SER A 6 -9.71 -3.61 -11.94
C SER A 6 -9.13 -3.69 -13.35
N VAL A 7 -9.47 -4.77 -14.05
CA VAL A 7 -9.17 -4.96 -15.48
C VAL A 7 -10.50 -4.92 -16.23
N VAL A 8 -10.59 -4.06 -17.25
CA VAL A 8 -11.84 -3.71 -17.93
C VAL A 8 -11.65 -3.70 -19.44
N SER A 9 -12.58 -4.32 -20.16
CA SER A 9 -12.77 -4.19 -21.62
C SER A 9 -14.20 -3.74 -21.91
N SER A 10 -14.57 -3.66 -23.19
CA SER A 10 -15.96 -3.40 -23.58
C SER A 10 -16.93 -4.53 -23.24
N GLU A 11 -16.43 -5.75 -23.01
CA GLU A 11 -17.25 -6.95 -22.85
C GLU A 11 -17.31 -7.44 -21.40
N GLN A 12 -16.25 -7.20 -20.63
CA GLN A 12 -16.13 -7.73 -19.27
C GLN A 12 -15.28 -6.84 -18.35
N GLN A 13 -15.48 -7.03 -17.06
CA GLN A 13 -14.73 -6.38 -15.98
C GLN A 13 -14.45 -7.42 -14.89
N HIS A 14 -13.19 -7.51 -14.48
CA HIS A 14 -12.77 -8.29 -13.32
C HIS A 14 -12.14 -7.34 -12.30
N SER A 15 -12.35 -7.58 -11.01
CA SER A 15 -11.81 -6.73 -9.95
C SER A 15 -11.48 -7.53 -8.71
N VAL A 16 -10.39 -7.16 -8.05
CA VAL A 16 -9.93 -7.76 -6.79
C VAL A 16 -9.57 -6.66 -5.80
N VAL A 17 -9.81 -6.91 -4.52
CA VAL A 17 -9.37 -6.06 -3.42
C VAL A 17 -8.46 -6.86 -2.51
N VAL A 18 -7.27 -6.32 -2.25
CA VAL A 18 -6.30 -6.92 -1.35
C VAL A 18 -6.18 -6.05 -0.10
N THR A 19 -6.49 -6.65 1.04
CA THR A 19 -6.37 -5.99 2.35
C THR A 19 -5.08 -6.44 3.03
N THR A 20 -4.35 -5.49 3.58
CA THR A 20 -3.13 -5.74 4.34
C THR A 20 -3.17 -4.94 5.63
N ASP A 21 -3.05 -5.65 6.74
CA ASP A 21 -2.92 -5.02 8.05
C ASP A 21 -1.47 -4.55 8.24
N VAL A 22 -1.31 -3.35 8.79
CA VAL A 22 -0.01 -2.69 8.98
C VAL A 22 0.05 -2.17 10.39
N TRP A 23 1.04 -2.63 11.16
CA TRP A 23 1.25 -2.19 12.53
C TRP A 23 2.41 -1.22 12.58
N PHE A 24 2.18 -0.13 13.30
CA PHE A 24 3.20 0.85 13.60
C PHE A 24 3.73 0.63 15.01
N LYS A 25 5.01 0.96 15.22
CA LYS A 25 5.50 1.24 16.57
C LYS A 25 4.82 2.51 17.12
N PRO A 26 4.77 2.71 18.44
CA PRO A 26 4.48 4.02 18.99
C PRO A 26 5.47 5.06 18.46
N LEU A 27 4.94 6.21 18.03
CA LEU A 27 5.73 7.33 17.51
C LEU A 27 5.84 8.43 18.55
N THR A 28 7.05 8.97 18.72
CA THR A 28 7.23 10.20 19.49
C THR A 28 6.85 11.41 18.64
N HIS A 29 6.60 12.55 19.30
CA HIS A 29 6.31 13.80 18.57
C HIS A 29 7.48 14.21 17.68
N GLU A 30 8.71 14.06 18.18
CA GLU A 30 9.93 14.37 17.43
C GLU A 30 10.06 13.54 16.15
N GLU A 31 9.75 12.24 16.19
CA GLU A 31 9.79 11.37 15.00
C GLU A 31 8.76 11.80 13.94
N ILE A 32 7.58 12.24 14.39
CA ILE A 32 6.51 12.74 13.52
C ILE A 32 6.96 14.05 12.86
N GLU A 33 7.49 15.00 13.63
CA GLU A 33 7.98 16.28 13.11
C GLU A 33 9.12 16.11 12.11
N GLN A 34 10.12 15.30 12.46
CA GLN A 34 11.25 15.00 11.57
C GLN A 34 10.80 14.34 10.27
N TYR A 35 9.83 13.41 10.36
CA TYR A 35 9.32 12.76 9.16
C TYR A 35 8.53 13.74 8.28
N TRP A 36 7.71 14.60 8.88
CA TRP A 36 7.00 15.65 8.14
C TRP A 36 7.96 16.59 7.41
N GLN A 37 9.04 17.02 8.08
CA GLN A 37 10.05 17.90 7.50
C GLN A 37 10.81 17.26 6.32
N SER A 38 10.82 15.93 6.19
CA SER A 38 11.41 15.25 5.02
C SER A 38 10.63 15.48 3.72
N GLY A 39 9.36 15.88 3.80
CA GLY A 39 8.46 16.03 2.65
C GLY A 39 7.89 14.71 2.09
N GLU A 40 8.46 13.55 2.45
CA GLU A 40 7.96 12.22 2.03
C GLU A 40 6.47 11.97 2.38
N PRO A 41 5.92 12.45 3.52
CA PRO A 41 4.51 12.25 3.85
C PRO A 41 3.52 13.00 2.96
N CYS A 42 3.95 14.08 2.31
CA CYS A 42 3.05 15.11 1.77
C CYS A 42 2.21 14.62 0.58
N ASP A 43 2.69 13.62 -0.16
CA ASP A 43 2.03 13.05 -1.33
C ASP A 43 1.42 11.66 -1.07
N LYS A 44 1.36 11.22 0.20
CA LYS A 44 0.92 9.86 0.57
C LYS A 44 -0.36 9.89 1.39
N ALA A 45 -1.34 9.10 0.96
CA ALA A 45 -2.52 8.84 1.79
C ALA A 45 -2.10 8.19 3.11
N GLY A 46 -2.61 8.71 4.24
CA GLY A 46 -2.17 8.29 5.58
C GLY A 46 -0.84 8.87 6.03
N SER A 47 -0.25 9.80 5.25
CA SER A 47 0.97 10.55 5.59
C SER A 47 2.17 9.68 5.92
N TYR A 48 2.30 8.54 5.22
CA TYR A 48 3.50 7.70 5.27
C TYR A 48 3.69 6.90 3.97
N GLY A 49 4.93 6.54 3.67
CA GLY A 49 5.29 5.57 2.64
C GLY A 49 6.13 4.43 3.22
N ILE A 50 5.76 3.18 2.93
CA ILE A 50 6.49 2.01 3.44
C ILE A 50 7.88 1.82 2.80
N GLN A 51 8.09 2.36 1.60
CA GLN A 51 9.35 2.23 0.83
C GLN A 51 10.45 3.18 1.30
N GLY A 52 10.09 4.28 1.97
CA GLY A 52 10.99 5.36 2.35
C GLY A 52 11.30 5.40 3.85
N LEU A 53 11.55 6.59 4.37
CA LEU A 53 11.79 6.85 5.78
C LEU A 53 10.63 6.37 6.66
N GLY A 54 9.40 6.38 6.13
CA GLY A 54 8.22 5.88 6.84
C GLY A 54 8.27 4.38 7.14
N GLY A 55 9.02 3.59 6.36
CA GLY A 55 9.18 2.15 6.56
C GLY A 55 9.74 1.79 7.93
N ARG A 56 10.59 2.65 8.53
CA ARG A 56 11.17 2.43 9.87
C ARG A 56 10.14 2.43 11.00
N PHE A 57 8.93 2.91 10.73
CA PHE A 57 7.84 2.94 11.71
C PHE A 57 7.00 1.67 11.71
N VAL A 58 7.06 0.89 10.63
CA VAL A 58 6.27 -0.35 10.46
C VAL A 58 6.96 -1.50 11.18
N THR A 59 6.26 -2.14 12.11
CA THR A 59 6.79 -3.27 12.90
C THR A 59 6.34 -4.63 12.40
N ARG A 60 5.19 -4.68 11.72
CA ARG A 60 4.61 -5.89 11.15
C ARG A 60 3.69 -5.51 10.00
N ILE A 61 3.62 -6.39 9.00
CA ILE A 61 2.53 -6.43 8.04
C ILE A 61 1.93 -7.83 8.02
N GLU A 62 0.63 -7.93 7.74
CA GLU A 62 -0.07 -9.18 7.47
C GLU A 62 -0.91 -9.00 6.22
N GLY A 63 -0.49 -9.67 5.14
CA GLY A 63 -1.02 -9.47 3.80
C GLY A 63 0.10 -9.20 2.80
N SER A 64 -0.18 -8.38 1.79
CA SER A 64 0.69 -8.15 0.64
C SER A 64 1.47 -6.84 0.79
N TYR A 65 2.79 -6.93 0.92
CA TYR A 65 3.68 -5.76 0.87
C TYR A 65 3.47 -4.94 -0.41
N HIS A 66 3.33 -5.61 -1.55
CA HIS A 66 3.12 -4.95 -2.84
C HIS A 66 1.77 -4.22 -2.90
N ALA A 67 0.73 -4.76 -2.26
CA ALA A 67 -0.52 -4.04 -2.08
C ALA A 67 -0.32 -2.74 -1.30
N VAL A 68 0.46 -2.75 -0.21
CA VAL A 68 0.78 -1.54 0.57
C VAL A 68 1.55 -0.51 -0.25
N VAL A 69 2.44 -0.95 -1.14
CA VAL A 69 3.14 -0.07 -2.09
C VAL A 69 2.18 0.54 -3.11
N GLY A 70 1.12 -0.17 -3.50
CA GLY A 70 0.05 0.34 -4.35
C GLY A 70 -0.39 -0.59 -5.49
N LEU A 71 0.25 -1.75 -5.67
CA LEU A 71 -0.18 -2.75 -6.65
C LEU A 71 0.08 -4.18 -6.14
N PRO A 72 -0.95 -4.98 -5.82
CA PRO A 72 -0.80 -6.37 -5.40
C PRO A 72 -0.35 -7.25 -6.57
N LEU A 73 0.96 -7.45 -6.75
CA LEU A 73 1.52 -8.06 -7.96
C LEU A 73 0.99 -9.47 -8.24
N PHE A 74 0.88 -10.31 -7.22
CA PHE A 74 0.42 -11.69 -7.38
C PHE A 74 -1.05 -11.74 -7.81
N GLU A 75 -1.91 -11.01 -7.11
CA GLU A 75 -3.34 -10.95 -7.38
C GLU A 75 -3.62 -10.24 -8.70
N THR A 76 -2.78 -9.29 -9.10
CA THR A 76 -2.85 -8.64 -10.42
C THR A 76 -2.53 -9.62 -11.54
N ASP A 77 -1.49 -10.46 -11.38
CA ASP A 77 -1.13 -11.49 -12.37
C ASP A 77 -2.26 -12.53 -12.52
N GLN A 78 -2.82 -13.00 -11.40
CA GLN A 78 -3.99 -13.90 -11.43
C GLN A 78 -5.19 -13.26 -12.11
N LEU A 79 -5.50 -12.00 -11.79
CA LEU A 79 -6.63 -11.27 -12.38
C LEU A 79 -6.48 -11.12 -13.90
N ILE A 80 -5.25 -10.87 -14.38
CA ILE A 80 -4.95 -10.78 -15.81
C ILE A 80 -5.09 -12.15 -16.49
N GLN A 81 -4.59 -13.22 -15.87
CA GLN A 81 -4.72 -14.58 -16.41
C GLN A 81 -6.17 -15.05 -16.50
N GLU A 82 -7.03 -14.66 -15.56
CA GLU A 82 -8.47 -14.96 -15.60
C GLU A 82 -9.24 -14.11 -16.61
N PHE A 83 -8.73 -12.92 -16.93
CA PHE A 83 -9.36 -11.98 -17.86
C PHE A 83 -9.07 -12.30 -19.33
N LEU A 84 -7.89 -12.89 -19.63
CA LEU A 84 -7.43 -13.25 -20.98
C LEU A 84 -7.99 -14.60 -21.44
#